data_AF-A0A7C3RCA7-F1
#
_entry.id   AF-A0A7C3RCA7-F1
#
_cell.length_a   1.000
_cell.length_b   1.000
_cell.length_c   1.000
_cell.angle_alpha   90.00
_cell.angle_beta   90.00
_cell.angle_gamma   90.00
#
_symmetry.space_group_name_H-M   'P 1'
#
loop_
_entity.id
_entity.type
_entity.pdbx_description
1 polymer ?
#
loop_
_entity_poly.entity_id
_entity_poly.type
_entity_poly.pdbx_seq_one_letter_code
_entity_poly.pdbx_strand_id
1 'polypeptide(L)'
;MKTILISIITLLFFIGCGASKQKEVSLPTWYLNPPANNPIFIFGEGMGDTLDDAKANALNNMAAKLVVAVSSSIKSYTATYSNGNASSYDKSITKQVQTDVEKIKFNNAKVEKSLMAGKNFIVLMKVDREELYRLKKQEFLDLDSRIDSKYNNASTFPQLEKIYALQSLQKKINEAKSKSYIVNAIKNSFQSHTYISKYDSYIDEIATLKTITPIYVQSNMDENYFKDELITLLNTEQFKVSNDKNSPILIDLNNKVRYSIARGWNIAKVTNTVTVKSNNKTISNNVIQSLGRSSSSKENALNSAAIDFSKKLKKHGVEKILFSK
;
A
#
# COMPACT_ATOMS: atom_id res chain seq x y z
N MET A 1 -73.55 -67.66 30.89
CA MET A 1 -72.51 -67.76 29.84
C MET A 1 -72.92 -66.83 28.70
N LYS A 2 -72.03 -65.87 28.33
CA LYS A 2 -72.32 -64.65 27.52
C LYS A 2 -73.34 -63.74 28.24
N THR A 3 -73.23 -62.43 28.39
CA THR A 3 -72.37 -61.31 27.95
C THR A 3 -72.74 -60.12 28.88
N ILE A 4 -72.10 -58.95 28.73
CA ILE A 4 -72.41 -57.58 29.28
C ILE A 4 -71.29 -57.10 30.22
N LEU A 5 -70.71 -55.89 30.17
CA LEU A 5 -70.71 -54.74 29.24
C LEU A 5 -69.72 -53.71 29.86
N ILE A 6 -68.79 -53.20 29.06
CA ILE A 6 -68.27 -51.81 28.98
C ILE A 6 -68.18 -50.96 30.27
N SER A 7 -66.97 -50.46 30.61
CA SER A 7 -66.56 -49.04 30.71
C SER A 7 -65.45 -48.79 31.75
N ILE A 8 -64.73 -47.65 31.61
CA ILE A 8 -63.60 -47.10 32.40
C ILE A 8 -62.23 -47.54 31.82
N ILE A 9 -61.55 -46.84 30.90
CA ILE A 9 -61.23 -45.40 30.77
C ILE A 9 -61.01 -44.77 32.14
N THR A 10 -59.76 -44.81 32.61
CA THR A 10 -58.98 -43.69 33.21
C THR A 10 -57.81 -44.31 33.99
N LEU A 11 -56.62 -44.39 33.40
CA LEU A 11 -55.39 -44.52 34.20
C LEU A 11 -54.22 -43.78 33.53
N LEU A 12 -54.06 -42.52 33.96
CA LEU A 12 -52.79 -41.81 34.26
C LEU A 12 -51.67 -41.92 33.22
N PHE A 13 -51.36 -40.91 32.39
CA PHE A 13 -50.91 -39.54 32.72
C PHE A 13 -49.97 -39.46 33.94
N PHE A 14 -48.70 -39.82 33.73
CA PHE A 14 -47.55 -39.24 34.43
C PHE A 14 -46.30 -39.27 33.54
N ILE A 15 -46.26 -38.39 32.53
CA ILE A 15 -44.98 -37.92 31.97
C ILE A 15 -44.65 -36.63 32.72
N GLY A 16 -43.99 -36.81 33.85
CA GLY A 16 -43.45 -35.74 34.67
C GLY A 16 -41.99 -35.48 34.34
N CYS A 17 -41.69 -34.19 34.21
CA CYS A 17 -40.42 -33.50 34.50
C CYS A 17 -39.23 -33.70 33.55
N GLY A 18 -38.80 -32.58 32.96
CA GLY A 18 -37.50 -32.49 32.30
C GLY A 18 -37.27 -31.29 31.39
N ALA A 19 -38.13 -30.27 31.36
CA ALA A 19 -37.76 -28.99 30.75
C ALA A 19 -36.71 -28.31 31.64
N SER A 20 -35.43 -28.65 31.44
CA SER A 20 -34.33 -27.87 32.01
C SER A 20 -34.51 -26.44 31.51
N LYS A 21 -34.88 -25.51 32.40
CA LYS A 21 -34.80 -24.08 32.10
C LYS A 21 -33.39 -23.81 31.59
N GLN A 22 -33.26 -23.53 30.29
CA GLN A 22 -32.02 -22.95 29.77
C GLN A 22 -31.78 -21.70 30.60
N LYS A 23 -30.70 -21.71 31.38
CA LYS A 23 -30.28 -20.57 32.18
C LYS A 23 -30.02 -19.45 31.18
N GLU A 24 -30.89 -18.45 31.15
CA GLU A 24 -30.74 -17.28 30.29
C GLU A 24 -29.38 -16.66 30.61
N VAL A 25 -28.46 -16.73 29.66
CA VAL A 25 -27.12 -16.17 29.81
C VAL A 25 -27.27 -14.66 29.65
N SER A 26 -27.44 -13.94 30.76
CA SER A 26 -27.56 -12.48 30.70
C SER A 26 -26.19 -11.87 30.42
N LEU A 27 -26.13 -11.09 29.34
CA LEU A 27 -24.94 -10.32 29.01
C LEU A 27 -24.86 -9.09 29.92
N PRO A 28 -23.65 -8.72 30.37
CA PRO A 28 -23.51 -7.59 31.25
C PRO A 28 -23.81 -6.29 30.50
N THR A 29 -24.41 -5.32 31.20
CA THR A 29 -24.81 -4.04 30.61
C THR A 29 -23.64 -3.27 30.00
N TRP A 30 -22.44 -3.38 30.57
CA TRP A 30 -21.22 -2.77 30.05
C TRP A 30 -20.68 -3.42 28.77
N TYR A 31 -21.15 -4.61 28.39
CA TYR A 31 -20.84 -5.22 27.09
C TYR A 31 -21.85 -4.81 26.03
N LEU A 32 -23.13 -4.72 26.41
CA LEU A 32 -24.20 -4.25 25.53
C LEU A 32 -24.10 -2.74 25.24
N ASN A 33 -23.63 -1.98 26.24
CA ASN A 33 -23.42 -0.54 26.17
C ASN A 33 -22.00 -0.22 26.69
N PRO A 34 -20.97 -0.49 25.89
CA PRO A 34 -19.59 -0.25 26.29
C PRO A 34 -19.33 1.23 26.54
N PRO A 35 -18.48 1.59 27.53
CA PRO A 35 -18.10 2.97 27.74
C PRO A 35 -17.54 3.60 26.46
N ALA A 36 -17.95 4.84 26.17
CA ALA A 36 -17.38 5.60 25.08
C ALA A 36 -15.91 5.95 25.37
N ASN A 37 -15.12 6.05 24.30
CA ASN A 37 -13.76 6.59 24.40
C ASN A 37 -13.81 8.01 24.97
N ASN A 38 -12.89 8.31 25.87
CA ASN A 38 -12.78 9.63 26.49
C ASN A 38 -11.34 10.18 26.33
N PRO A 39 -11.04 11.39 26.82
CA PRO A 39 -9.70 11.97 26.68
C PRO A 39 -8.57 11.17 27.36
N ILE A 40 -8.90 10.32 28.33
CA ILE A 40 -7.94 9.57 29.15
C ILE A 40 -7.79 8.12 28.65
N PHE A 41 -8.90 7.47 28.29
CA PHE A 41 -8.93 6.06 27.94
C PHE A 41 -9.62 5.79 26.61
N ILE A 42 -9.07 4.82 25.89
CA ILE A 42 -9.72 4.14 24.76
C ILE A 42 -10.19 2.79 25.28
N PHE A 43 -11.45 2.44 25.00
CA PHE A 43 -12.09 1.20 25.44
C PHE A 43 -12.38 0.26 24.28
N GLY A 44 -12.33 -1.03 24.57
CA GLY A 44 -12.76 -2.07 23.65
C GLY A 44 -13.30 -3.27 24.39
N GLU A 45 -14.35 -3.84 23.83
CA GLU A 45 -15.08 -4.98 24.36
C GLU A 45 -14.92 -6.19 23.44
N GLY A 46 -14.86 -7.38 24.03
CA GLY A 46 -14.66 -8.62 23.31
C GLY A 46 -15.26 -9.82 24.03
N MET A 47 -15.72 -10.78 23.24
CA MET A 47 -16.21 -12.07 23.71
C MET A 47 -15.44 -13.18 23.01
N GLY A 48 -15.15 -14.29 23.70
CA GLY A 48 -14.46 -15.44 23.12
C GLY A 48 -14.62 -16.70 23.97
N ASP A 49 -14.28 -17.84 23.38
CA ASP A 49 -14.38 -19.14 24.04
C ASP A 49 -13.35 -19.26 25.19
N THR A 50 -12.19 -18.61 25.03
CA THR A 50 -11.19 -18.45 26.09
C THR A 50 -11.03 -16.99 26.49
N LEU A 51 -10.44 -16.75 27.67
CA LEU A 51 -10.11 -15.41 28.12
C LEU A 51 -9.18 -14.68 27.14
N ASP A 52 -8.24 -15.39 26.51
CA ASP A 52 -7.29 -14.78 25.59
C ASP A 52 -7.93 -14.46 24.24
N ASP A 53 -8.87 -15.29 23.75
CA ASP A 53 -9.68 -14.95 22.57
C ASP A 53 -10.54 -13.71 22.82
N ALA A 54 -11.15 -13.63 24.00
CA ALA A 54 -11.97 -12.49 24.37
C ALA A 54 -11.12 -11.20 24.47
N LYS A 55 -9.90 -11.28 25.01
CA LYS A 55 -8.95 -10.15 25.02
C LYS A 55 -8.54 -9.75 23.59
N ALA A 56 -8.21 -10.72 22.74
CA ALA A 56 -7.85 -10.45 21.34
C ALA A 56 -8.99 -9.73 20.60
N ASN A 57 -10.23 -10.18 20.80
CA ASN A 57 -11.42 -9.54 20.24
C ASN A 57 -11.64 -8.12 20.80
N ALA A 58 -11.37 -7.89 22.09
CA ALA A 58 -11.44 -6.55 22.68
C ALA A 58 -10.38 -5.60 22.09
N LEU A 59 -9.16 -6.07 21.85
CA LEU A 59 -8.10 -5.30 21.19
C LEU A 59 -8.45 -5.01 19.72
N ASN A 60 -8.99 -5.98 19.00
CA ASN A 60 -9.48 -5.80 17.63
C ASN A 60 -10.62 -4.76 17.57
N ASN A 61 -11.52 -4.77 18.55
CA ASN A 61 -12.57 -3.76 18.68
C ASN A 61 -11.98 -2.35 18.90
N MET A 62 -10.95 -2.19 19.75
CA MET A 62 -10.25 -0.90 19.89
C MET A 62 -9.61 -0.45 18.57
N ALA A 63 -8.94 -1.36 17.87
CA ALA A 63 -8.33 -1.09 16.57
C ALA A 63 -9.39 -0.63 15.55
N ALA A 64 -10.52 -1.33 15.46
CA ALA A 64 -11.62 -0.97 14.56
C ALA A 64 -12.17 0.43 14.85
N LYS A 65 -12.37 0.78 16.13
CA LYS A 65 -12.78 2.14 16.55
C LYS A 65 -11.75 3.19 16.12
N LEU A 66 -10.45 2.88 16.20
CA LEU A 66 -9.39 3.77 15.74
C LEU A 66 -9.36 3.92 14.21
N VAL A 67 -9.60 2.84 13.45
CA VAL A 67 -9.73 2.89 11.97
C VAL A 67 -10.85 3.85 11.57
N VAL A 68 -12.00 3.81 12.26
CA VAL A 68 -13.12 4.73 12.00
C VAL A 68 -12.71 6.17 12.26
N ALA A 69 -12.04 6.45 13.38
CA ALA A 69 -11.56 7.80 13.70
C ALA A 69 -10.54 8.32 12.66
N VAL A 70 -9.62 7.47 12.21
CA VAL A 70 -8.69 7.84 11.15
C VAL A 70 -9.41 8.11 9.83
N SER A 71 -10.33 7.23 9.44
CA SER A 71 -11.09 7.38 8.18
C SER A 71 -11.82 8.72 8.13
N SER A 72 -12.38 9.16 9.26
CA SER A 72 -12.98 10.48 9.40
C SER A 72 -11.94 11.61 9.25
N SER A 73 -10.75 11.47 9.83
CA SER A 73 -9.66 12.44 9.68
C SER A 73 -9.18 12.56 8.23
N ILE A 74 -9.06 11.45 7.50
CA ILE A 74 -8.66 11.46 6.08
C ILE A 74 -9.73 12.16 5.24
N LYS A 75 -11.01 11.81 5.44
CA LYS A 75 -12.13 12.45 4.72
C LYS A 75 -12.16 13.96 4.96
N SER A 76 -11.95 14.40 6.20
CA SER A 76 -11.87 15.82 6.54
C SER A 76 -10.75 16.51 5.75
N TYR A 77 -9.56 15.90 5.68
CA TYR A 77 -8.45 16.44 4.90
C TYR A 77 -8.80 16.56 3.41
N THR A 78 -9.30 15.48 2.80
CA THR A 78 -9.60 15.45 1.36
C THR A 78 -10.68 16.45 0.95
N ALA A 79 -11.66 16.70 1.83
CA ALA A 79 -12.74 17.65 1.57
C ALA A 79 -12.26 19.11 1.64
N THR A 80 -11.26 19.40 2.47
CA THR A 80 -10.73 20.76 2.65
C THR A 80 -9.63 21.12 1.66
N TYR A 81 -8.83 20.14 1.20
CA TYR A 81 -7.59 20.42 0.45
C TYR A 81 -7.56 19.85 -0.98
N SER A 82 -8.44 18.89 -1.33
CA SER A 82 -8.59 18.46 -2.73
C SER A 82 -9.81 19.12 -3.34
N ASN A 83 -9.65 19.85 -4.45
CA ASN A 83 -10.75 20.37 -5.26
C ASN A 83 -11.50 19.20 -5.95
N GLY A 84 -12.25 18.40 -5.18
CA GLY A 84 -13.18 17.37 -5.68
C GLY A 84 -12.57 16.09 -6.26
N ASN A 85 -11.26 16.04 -6.48
CA ASN A 85 -10.56 14.86 -7.03
C ASN A 85 -9.95 14.00 -5.93
N ALA A 86 -10.77 13.49 -5.00
CA ALA A 86 -10.36 12.47 -4.04
C ALA A 86 -10.02 11.17 -4.82
N SER A 87 -8.73 10.98 -5.09
CA SER A 87 -8.23 10.07 -6.12
C SER A 87 -8.03 8.65 -5.60
N SER A 88 -7.61 7.72 -6.48
CA SER A 88 -7.17 6.36 -6.12
C SER A 88 -6.11 6.34 -4.99
N TYR A 89 -5.40 7.45 -4.81
CA TYR A 89 -4.39 7.65 -3.76
C TYR A 89 -5.00 7.59 -2.34
N ASP A 90 -6.12 8.27 -2.09
CA ASP A 90 -6.75 8.31 -0.76
C ASP A 90 -7.28 6.95 -0.33
N LYS A 91 -7.79 6.18 -1.30
CA LYS A 91 -8.19 4.78 -1.09
C LYS A 91 -7.00 3.90 -0.71
N SER A 92 -5.83 4.13 -1.31
CA SER A 92 -4.61 3.37 -0.99
C SER A 92 -4.08 3.69 0.42
N ILE A 93 -4.06 4.97 0.80
CA ILE A 93 -3.65 5.42 2.13
C ILE A 93 -4.63 4.91 3.20
N THR A 94 -5.94 4.96 2.94
CA THR A 94 -6.95 4.42 3.86
C THR A 94 -6.75 2.92 4.12
N LYS A 95 -6.49 2.13 3.08
CA LYS A 95 -6.19 0.70 3.22
C LYS A 95 -4.89 0.43 3.98
N GLN A 96 -3.85 1.22 3.71
CA GLN A 96 -2.58 1.12 4.43
C GLN A 96 -2.76 1.43 5.91
N VAL A 97 -3.48 2.49 6.24
CA VAL A 97 -3.84 2.85 7.61
C VAL A 97 -4.60 1.73 8.29
N GLN A 98 -5.63 1.16 7.65
CA GLN A 98 -6.38 0.06 8.23
C GLN A 98 -5.44 -1.10 8.60
N THR A 99 -4.56 -1.46 7.67
CA THR A 99 -3.55 -2.50 7.87
C THR A 99 -2.58 -2.16 9.02
N ASP A 100 -2.19 -0.88 9.15
CA ASP A 100 -1.26 -0.44 10.18
C ASP A 100 -1.92 -0.36 11.57
N VAL A 101 -3.19 0.03 11.62
CA VAL A 101 -3.99 0.05 12.85
C VAL A 101 -4.25 -1.35 13.38
N GLU A 102 -4.56 -2.31 12.51
CA GLU A 102 -4.69 -3.73 12.88
C GLU A 102 -3.40 -4.31 13.48
N LYS A 103 -2.24 -3.75 13.13
CA LYS A 103 -0.92 -4.13 13.68
C LYS A 103 -0.54 -3.37 14.94
N ILE A 104 -1.35 -2.41 15.40
CA ILE A 104 -1.04 -1.66 16.62
C ILE A 104 -1.06 -2.61 17.80
N LYS A 105 0.11 -2.75 18.44
CA LYS A 105 0.20 -3.36 19.75
C LYS A 105 -0.22 -2.34 20.80
N PHE A 106 -1.34 -2.59 21.47
CA PHE A 106 -1.76 -1.82 22.64
C PHE A 106 -0.99 -2.30 23.87
N ASN A 107 0.32 -2.01 23.92
CA ASN A 107 1.26 -2.57 24.90
C ASN A 107 0.83 -2.39 26.37
N ASN A 108 0.01 -1.39 26.69
CA ASN A 108 -0.47 -1.10 28.03
C ASN A 108 -1.99 -1.24 28.17
N ALA A 109 -2.62 -2.05 27.31
CA ALA A 109 -4.02 -2.38 27.48
C ALA A 109 -4.22 -3.23 28.74
N LYS A 110 -5.19 -2.86 29.55
CA LYS A 110 -5.54 -3.53 30.81
C LYS A 110 -6.98 -4.02 30.76
N VAL A 111 -7.25 -5.14 31.40
CA VAL A 111 -8.62 -5.61 31.62
C VAL A 111 -9.24 -4.73 32.70
N GLU A 112 -10.32 -4.04 32.35
CA GLU A 112 -11.13 -3.26 33.28
C GLU A 112 -12.21 -4.12 33.93
N LYS A 113 -12.87 -4.96 33.13
CA LYS A 113 -13.90 -5.91 33.59
C LYS A 113 -13.76 -7.23 32.85
N SER A 114 -14.04 -8.33 33.54
CA SER A 114 -14.15 -9.66 32.95
C SER A 114 -15.27 -10.44 33.61
N LEU A 115 -15.96 -11.26 32.83
CA LEU A 115 -17.05 -12.13 33.26
C LEU A 115 -17.04 -13.39 32.40
N MET A 116 -17.34 -14.54 33.02
CA MET A 116 -17.73 -15.74 32.28
C MET A 116 -19.26 -15.80 32.20
N ALA A 117 -19.81 -15.72 30.99
CA ALA A 117 -21.24 -15.75 30.72
C ALA A 117 -21.56 -17.04 29.93
N GLY A 118 -22.13 -18.03 30.59
CA GLY A 118 -22.31 -19.36 30.01
C GLY A 118 -20.96 -20.04 29.78
N LYS A 119 -20.61 -20.28 28.51
CA LYS A 119 -19.32 -20.87 28.10
C LYS A 119 -18.30 -19.84 27.60
N ASN A 120 -18.69 -18.58 27.49
CA ASN A 120 -17.85 -17.56 26.86
C ASN A 120 -17.28 -16.61 27.91
N PHE A 121 -16.04 -16.18 27.69
CA PHE A 121 -15.47 -15.05 28.39
C PHE A 121 -15.88 -13.75 27.70
N ILE A 122 -16.23 -12.75 28.51
CA ILE A 122 -16.50 -11.39 28.08
C ILE A 122 -15.52 -10.48 28.81
N VAL A 123 -14.84 -9.60 28.08
CA VAL A 123 -13.90 -8.63 28.65
C VAL A 123 -14.17 -7.24 28.12
N LEU A 124 -13.99 -6.28 29.02
CA LEU A 124 -13.80 -4.87 28.69
C LEU A 124 -12.35 -4.53 28.99
N MET A 125 -11.65 -4.03 27.98
CA MET A 125 -10.28 -3.57 28.10
C MET A 125 -10.21 -2.06 27.93
N LYS A 126 -9.19 -1.45 28.52
CA LYS A 126 -8.87 -0.03 28.36
C LYS A 126 -7.38 0.18 28.12
N VAL A 127 -7.02 1.23 27.38
CA VAL A 127 -5.62 1.68 27.22
C VAL A 127 -5.53 3.17 27.54
N ASP A 128 -4.43 3.56 28.22
CA ASP A 128 -4.12 4.96 28.48
C ASP A 128 -3.80 5.69 27.17
N ARG A 129 -4.57 6.74 26.90
CA ARG A 129 -4.53 7.48 25.65
C ARG A 129 -3.28 8.34 25.51
N GLU A 130 -2.80 8.92 26.60
CA GLU A 130 -1.60 9.77 26.58
C GLU A 130 -0.34 8.92 26.40
N GLU A 131 -0.28 7.79 27.07
CA GLU A 131 0.83 6.86 26.92
C GLU A 131 0.89 6.26 25.50
N LEU A 132 -0.25 5.84 24.97
CA LEU A 132 -0.36 5.36 23.59
C LEU A 132 0.04 6.47 22.59
N TYR A 133 -0.42 7.70 22.81
CA TYR A 133 -0.05 8.86 21.99
C TYR A 133 1.46 9.09 22.00
N ARG A 134 2.10 9.12 23.18
CA ARG A 134 3.54 9.33 23.31
C ARG A 134 4.34 8.28 22.54
N LEU A 135 3.99 7.00 22.68
CA LEU A 135 4.66 5.90 21.97
C LEU A 135 4.50 6.04 20.45
N LYS A 136 3.27 6.23 19.96
CA LYS A 136 3.00 6.32 18.51
C LYS A 136 3.55 7.59 17.88
N LYS A 137 3.53 8.70 18.61
CA LYS A 137 4.18 9.95 18.19
C LYS A 137 5.68 9.77 18.04
N GLN A 138 6.35 9.09 18.99
CA GLN A 138 7.79 8.85 18.88
C GLN A 138 8.12 7.97 17.67
N GLU A 139 7.39 6.86 17.47
CA GLU A 139 7.55 6.01 16.29
C GLU A 139 7.41 6.78 14.97
N PHE A 140 6.44 7.71 14.92
CA PHE A 140 6.24 8.60 13.79
C PHE A 140 7.41 9.57 13.60
N LEU A 141 7.82 10.29 14.65
CA LEU A 141 8.89 11.29 14.57
C LEU A 141 10.24 10.67 14.20
N ASP A 142 10.54 9.46 14.65
CA ASP A 142 11.74 8.74 14.25
C ASP A 142 11.72 8.41 12.74
N LEU A 143 10.56 8.05 12.19
CA LEU A 143 10.40 7.84 10.75
C LEU A 143 10.50 9.15 9.98
N ASP A 144 9.85 10.20 10.46
CA ASP A 144 9.88 11.55 9.90
C ASP A 144 11.32 12.08 9.78
N SER A 145 12.08 12.03 10.87
CA SER A 145 13.49 12.47 10.89
C SER A 145 14.37 11.71 9.90
N ARG A 146 14.13 10.40 9.73
CA ARG A 146 14.86 9.57 8.74
C ARG A 146 14.48 9.91 7.31
N ILE A 147 13.22 10.28 7.06
CA ILE A 147 12.77 10.75 5.74
C ILE A 147 13.41 12.10 5.45
N ASP A 148 13.32 13.07 6.37
CA ASP A 148 13.88 14.41 6.22
C ASP A 148 15.40 14.35 5.99
N SER A 149 16.11 13.52 6.74
CA SER A 149 17.55 13.34 6.55
C SER A 149 17.91 12.85 5.14
N LYS A 150 17.13 11.90 4.59
CA LYS A 150 17.35 11.37 3.24
C LYS A 150 16.95 12.37 2.16
N TYR A 151 15.83 13.06 2.35
CA TYR A 151 15.38 14.13 1.46
C TYR A 151 16.42 15.26 1.38
N ASN A 152 16.89 15.74 2.53
CA ASN A 152 17.90 16.78 2.62
C ASN A 152 19.23 16.35 2.00
N ASN A 153 19.65 15.10 2.18
CA ASN A 153 20.86 14.58 1.53
C ASN A 153 20.71 14.55 -0.02
N ALA A 154 19.54 14.13 -0.51
CA ALA A 154 19.24 14.07 -1.94
C ALA A 154 19.29 15.44 -2.64
N SER A 155 19.17 16.55 -1.89
CA SER A 155 19.32 17.91 -2.45
C SER A 155 20.69 18.17 -3.09
N THR A 156 21.72 17.42 -2.69
CA THR A 156 23.09 17.52 -3.21
C THR A 156 23.34 16.69 -4.46
N PHE A 157 22.39 15.82 -4.83
CA PHE A 157 22.55 14.90 -5.96
C PHE A 157 22.27 15.60 -7.29
N PRO A 158 22.87 15.13 -8.40
CA PRO A 158 22.42 15.52 -9.73
C PRO A 158 20.96 15.14 -9.94
N GLN A 159 20.28 15.84 -10.85
CA GLN A 159 18.81 15.82 -10.93
C GLN A 159 18.22 14.41 -11.11
N LEU A 160 18.83 13.56 -11.94
CA LEU A 160 18.33 12.22 -12.21
C LEU A 160 18.48 11.30 -10.98
N GLU A 161 19.62 11.36 -10.30
CA GLU A 161 19.86 10.66 -9.05
C GLU A 161 18.99 11.19 -7.90
N LYS A 162 18.68 12.49 -7.88
CA LYS A 162 17.72 13.09 -6.96
C LYS A 162 16.32 12.51 -7.17
N ILE A 163 15.86 12.41 -8.42
CA ILE A 163 14.59 11.75 -8.77
C ILE A 163 14.56 10.34 -8.18
N TYR A 164 15.59 9.54 -8.42
CA TYR A 164 15.66 8.17 -7.90
C TYR A 164 15.64 8.11 -6.37
N ALA A 165 16.43 8.97 -5.71
CA ALA A 165 16.50 9.03 -4.26
C ALA A 165 15.12 9.35 -3.66
N LEU A 166 14.39 10.32 -4.24
CA LEU A 166 13.04 10.69 -3.80
C LEU A 166 12.01 9.59 -4.09
N GLN A 167 12.05 8.96 -5.27
CA GLN A 167 11.17 7.83 -5.59
C GLN A 167 11.35 6.67 -4.59
N SER A 168 12.60 6.39 -4.19
CA SER A 168 12.89 5.35 -3.18
C SER A 168 12.30 5.64 -1.79
N LEU A 169 11.94 6.89 -1.50
CA LEU A 169 11.31 7.30 -0.24
C LEU A 169 9.79 7.13 -0.24
N GLN A 170 9.14 6.99 -1.40
CA GLN A 170 7.68 7.03 -1.52
C GLN A 170 6.98 6.02 -0.59
N LYS A 171 7.50 4.80 -0.48
CA LYS A 171 6.95 3.79 0.45
C LYS A 171 7.02 4.24 1.92
N LYS A 172 8.15 4.81 2.34
CA LYS A 172 8.35 5.31 3.70
C LYS A 172 7.51 6.55 3.98
N ILE A 173 7.35 7.42 2.98
CA ILE A 173 6.46 8.57 3.04
C ILE A 173 5.01 8.11 3.27
N ASN A 174 4.53 7.11 2.52
CA ASN A 174 3.17 6.57 2.72
C ASN A 174 2.98 5.96 4.11
N GLU A 175 3.99 5.25 4.62
CA GLU A 175 4.01 4.75 6.01
C GLU A 175 3.95 5.90 7.03
N ALA A 176 4.71 6.97 6.81
CA ALA A 176 4.72 8.13 7.70
C ALA A 176 3.38 8.88 7.68
N LYS A 177 2.76 9.05 6.49
CA LYS A 177 1.38 9.59 6.36
C LYS A 177 0.39 8.74 7.15
N SER A 178 0.44 7.43 7.00
CA SER A 178 -0.41 6.50 7.76
C SER A 178 -0.24 6.68 9.27
N LYS A 179 1.01 6.65 9.76
CA LYS A 179 1.33 6.86 11.18
C LYS A 179 0.89 8.23 11.69
N SER A 180 1.03 9.30 10.90
CA SER A 180 0.61 10.65 11.32
C SER A 180 -0.90 10.73 11.52
N TYR A 181 -1.70 10.08 10.66
CA TYR A 181 -3.14 9.98 10.83
C TYR A 181 -3.53 9.16 12.08
N ILE A 182 -2.83 8.06 12.35
CA ILE A 182 -3.03 7.26 13.56
C ILE A 182 -2.78 8.10 14.80
N VAL A 183 -1.67 8.84 14.83
CA VAL A 183 -1.33 9.74 15.95
C VAL A 183 -2.40 10.81 16.13
N ASN A 184 -2.92 11.39 15.04
CA ASN A 184 -4.03 12.34 15.09
C ASN A 184 -5.32 11.72 15.63
N ALA A 185 -5.69 10.50 15.22
CA ALA A 185 -6.89 9.82 15.70
C ALA A 185 -6.79 9.44 17.19
N ILE A 186 -5.58 9.15 17.68
CA ILE A 186 -5.33 9.01 19.11
C ILE A 186 -5.48 10.38 19.78
N LYS A 187 -4.89 11.45 19.28
CA LYS A 187 -4.99 12.79 19.88
C LYS A 187 -5.16 13.88 18.84
N ASN A 188 -6.39 14.38 18.71
CA ASN A 188 -6.80 15.34 17.66
C ASN A 188 -6.04 16.69 17.68
N SER A 189 -5.28 17.00 18.73
CA SER A 189 -4.43 18.19 18.77
C SER A 189 -3.18 18.05 17.89
N PHE A 190 -2.84 16.83 17.46
CA PHE A 190 -1.68 16.58 16.63
C PHE A 190 -1.90 17.04 15.18
N GLN A 191 -1.02 17.91 14.68
CA GLN A 191 -1.15 18.54 13.37
C GLN A 191 -0.68 17.61 12.24
N SER A 192 -1.38 16.49 12.01
CA SER A 192 -1.02 15.53 10.95
C SER A 192 -0.94 16.20 9.57
N HIS A 193 -1.83 17.16 9.31
CA HIS A 193 -1.97 17.87 8.04
C HIS A 193 -0.68 18.58 7.62
N THR A 194 0.04 19.19 8.57
CA THR A 194 1.34 19.84 8.30
C THR A 194 2.36 18.84 7.74
N TYR A 195 2.39 17.62 8.28
CA TYR A 195 3.29 16.57 7.78
C TYR A 195 2.81 15.99 6.45
N ILE A 196 1.50 15.84 6.25
CA ILE A 196 0.95 15.37 4.97
C ILE A 196 1.35 16.35 3.85
N SER A 197 1.12 17.65 4.02
CA SER A 197 1.50 18.66 3.04
C SER A 197 3.01 18.71 2.79
N LYS A 198 3.84 18.55 3.84
CA LYS A 198 5.30 18.41 3.70
C LYS A 198 5.67 17.21 2.81
N TYR A 199 5.02 16.08 3.02
CA TYR A 199 5.31 14.89 2.23
C TYR A 199 4.74 14.94 0.81
N ASP A 200 3.60 15.60 0.61
CA ASP A 200 3.06 15.86 -0.74
C ASP A 200 4.05 16.72 -1.54
N SER A 201 4.64 17.76 -0.94
CA SER A 201 5.64 18.58 -1.63
C SER A 201 6.89 17.79 -2.04
N TYR A 202 7.32 16.79 -1.24
CA TYR A 202 8.41 15.89 -1.62
C TYR A 202 8.07 15.02 -2.84
N ILE A 203 6.81 14.61 -2.97
CA ILE A 203 6.34 13.82 -4.12
C ILE A 203 6.14 14.72 -5.35
N ASP A 204 5.60 15.91 -5.17
CA ASP A 204 5.40 16.89 -6.26
C ASP A 204 6.74 17.38 -6.84
N GLU A 205 7.79 17.43 -6.02
CA GLU A 205 9.14 17.71 -6.49
C GLU A 205 9.60 16.67 -7.53
N ILE A 206 9.22 15.40 -7.41
CA ILE A 206 9.57 14.35 -8.39
C ILE A 206 8.97 14.69 -9.76
N ALA A 207 7.69 15.06 -9.80
CA ALA A 207 7.01 15.42 -11.05
C ALA A 207 7.64 16.67 -11.69
N THR A 208 8.01 17.65 -10.85
CA THR A 208 8.72 18.85 -11.28
C THR A 208 10.08 18.50 -11.89
N LEU A 209 10.89 17.70 -11.19
CA LEU A 209 12.22 17.26 -11.64
C LEU A 209 12.14 16.49 -12.97
N LYS A 210 11.20 15.54 -13.12
CA LYS A 210 10.99 14.82 -14.40
C LYS A 210 10.69 15.75 -15.59
N THR A 211 10.11 16.91 -15.33
CA THR A 211 9.77 17.91 -16.34
C THR A 211 10.96 18.83 -16.67
N ILE A 212 11.75 19.23 -15.67
CA ILE A 212 12.88 20.15 -15.84
C ILE A 212 14.21 19.46 -16.16
N THR A 213 14.25 18.12 -16.09
CA THR A 213 15.41 17.29 -16.45
C THR A 213 15.14 16.57 -17.78
N PRO A 214 15.24 17.27 -18.92
CA PRO A 214 14.99 16.66 -20.22
C PRO A 214 16.03 15.56 -20.48
N ILE A 215 15.59 14.48 -21.13
CA ILE A 215 16.44 13.35 -21.52
C ILE A 215 16.60 13.35 -23.05
N TYR A 216 17.83 13.29 -23.53
CA TYR A 216 18.10 13.04 -24.95
C TYR A 216 18.38 11.55 -25.18
N VAL A 217 17.72 10.96 -26.19
CA VAL A 217 17.90 9.56 -26.57
C VAL A 217 18.56 9.50 -27.95
N GLN A 218 19.75 8.89 -28.00
CA GLN A 218 20.43 8.61 -29.26
C GLN A 218 20.46 7.11 -29.55
N SER A 219 20.50 6.78 -30.84
CA SER A 219 20.52 5.42 -31.37
C SER A 219 21.66 5.29 -32.38
N ASN A 220 22.28 4.11 -32.45
CA ASN A 220 23.24 3.77 -33.50
C ASN A 220 22.58 3.27 -34.79
N MET A 221 21.29 2.96 -34.76
CA MET A 221 20.51 2.57 -35.94
C MET A 221 19.80 3.78 -36.53
N ASP A 222 19.74 3.85 -37.86
CA ASP A 222 18.99 4.87 -38.60
C ASP A 222 17.47 4.65 -38.44
N GLU A 223 17.03 3.39 -38.39
CA GLU A 223 15.63 3.06 -38.11
C GLU A 223 15.28 3.33 -36.64
N ASN A 224 14.21 4.09 -36.41
CA ASN A 224 13.82 4.52 -35.07
C ASN A 224 13.06 3.47 -34.24
N TYR A 225 12.83 2.24 -34.75
CA TYR A 225 11.95 1.25 -34.09
C TYR A 225 12.26 1.04 -32.59
N PHE A 226 13.53 0.91 -32.21
CA PHE A 226 13.90 0.68 -30.81
C PHE A 226 13.95 1.97 -29.99
N LYS A 227 14.36 3.07 -30.64
CA LYS A 227 14.42 4.40 -30.02
C LYS A 227 13.02 4.87 -29.63
N ASP A 228 12.05 4.71 -30.51
CA ASP A 228 10.66 5.13 -30.31
C ASP A 228 9.98 4.36 -29.17
N GLU A 229 10.29 3.07 -29.02
CA GLU A 229 9.79 2.25 -27.91
C GLU A 229 10.36 2.70 -26.56
N LEU A 230 11.64 3.10 -26.53
CA LEU A 230 12.26 3.65 -25.33
C LEU A 230 11.71 5.05 -24.99
N ILE A 231 11.53 5.92 -25.99
CA ILE A 231 10.91 7.23 -25.82
C ILE A 231 9.48 7.10 -25.30
N THR A 232 8.73 6.13 -25.83
CA THR A 232 7.36 5.84 -25.39
C THR A 232 7.33 5.40 -23.92
N LEU A 233 8.26 4.55 -23.47
CA LEU A 233 8.39 4.20 -22.05
C LEU A 233 8.66 5.46 -21.19
N LEU A 234 9.63 6.29 -21.58
CA LEU A 234 10.01 7.49 -20.84
C LEU A 234 8.83 8.46 -20.71
N ASN A 235 8.12 8.72 -21.80
CA ASN A 235 6.94 9.58 -21.83
C ASN A 235 5.78 9.01 -20.99
N THR A 236 5.56 7.69 -21.05
CA THR A 236 4.55 7.01 -20.21
C THR A 236 4.84 7.22 -18.72
N GLU A 237 6.13 7.26 -18.37
CA GLU A 237 6.63 7.50 -17.01
C GLU A 237 6.85 9.00 -16.71
N GLN A 238 6.33 9.87 -17.59
CA GLN A 238 6.30 11.32 -17.50
C GLN A 238 7.68 12.00 -17.49
N PHE A 239 8.73 11.32 -17.95
CA PHE A 239 10.01 11.97 -18.21
C PHE A 239 9.91 12.81 -19.47
N LYS A 240 10.39 14.06 -19.41
CA LYS A 240 10.48 14.90 -20.60
C LYS A 240 11.61 14.40 -21.50
N VAL A 241 11.29 14.05 -22.74
CA VAL A 241 12.29 13.75 -23.78
C VAL A 241 12.57 15.02 -24.59
N SER A 242 13.84 15.30 -24.86
CA SER A 242 14.31 16.44 -25.67
C SER A 242 14.98 15.95 -26.94
N ASN A 243 15.01 16.83 -27.94
CA ASN A 243 15.79 16.65 -29.18
C ASN A 243 17.18 17.31 -29.10
N ASP A 244 17.49 17.99 -28.00
CA ASP A 244 18.77 18.67 -27.78
C ASP A 244 19.85 17.69 -27.30
N LYS A 245 20.91 17.54 -28.10
CA LYS A 245 22.09 16.71 -27.78
C LYS A 245 22.86 17.17 -26.54
N ASN A 246 22.71 18.44 -26.15
CA ASN A 246 23.34 19.02 -24.98
C ASN A 246 22.51 18.85 -23.70
N SER A 247 21.45 18.03 -23.75
CA SER A 247 20.69 17.65 -22.57
C SER A 247 21.62 17.13 -21.45
N PRO A 248 21.34 17.45 -20.17
CA PRO A 248 22.13 16.98 -19.04
C PRO A 248 22.12 15.45 -18.90
N ILE A 249 21.08 14.79 -19.44
CA ILE A 249 20.91 13.34 -19.41
C ILE A 249 20.91 12.78 -20.84
N LEU A 250 21.87 11.90 -21.11
CA LEU A 250 22.02 11.21 -22.37
C LEU A 250 21.73 9.72 -22.21
N ILE A 251 20.87 9.18 -23.06
CA ILE A 251 20.70 7.74 -23.21
C ILE A 251 21.25 7.29 -24.56
N ASP A 252 22.28 6.44 -24.51
CA ASP A 252 22.87 5.78 -25.67
C ASP A 252 22.24 4.41 -25.85
N LEU A 253 21.42 4.27 -26.90
CA LEU A 253 20.85 3.01 -27.34
C LEU A 253 21.72 2.41 -28.44
N ASN A 254 22.39 1.30 -28.14
CA ASN A 254 23.20 0.55 -29.09
C ASN A 254 22.55 -0.81 -29.40
N ASN A 255 22.01 -0.96 -30.59
CA ASN A 255 21.38 -2.17 -31.10
C ASN A 255 22.36 -2.94 -31.99
N LYS A 256 22.65 -4.19 -31.63
CA LYS A 256 23.41 -5.13 -32.47
C LYS A 256 22.46 -6.20 -33.00
N VAL A 257 22.22 -6.18 -34.31
CA VAL A 257 21.28 -7.08 -34.98
C VAL A 257 22.01 -8.28 -35.57
N ARG A 258 21.44 -9.48 -35.37
CA ARG A 258 21.84 -10.72 -36.05
C ARG A 258 20.64 -11.32 -36.75
N TYR A 259 20.73 -11.43 -38.08
CA TYR A 259 19.70 -12.08 -38.88
C TYR A 259 19.98 -13.57 -39.06
N SER A 260 18.90 -14.34 -39.15
CA SER A 260 18.93 -15.75 -39.53
C SER A 260 17.61 -16.12 -40.22
N ILE A 261 17.61 -17.25 -40.94
CA ILE A 261 16.41 -17.80 -41.56
C ILE A 261 16.23 -19.23 -41.06
N ALA A 262 15.01 -19.58 -40.65
CA ALA A 262 14.67 -20.95 -40.27
C ALA A 262 13.21 -21.26 -40.64
N ARG A 263 12.98 -22.39 -41.32
CA ARG A 263 11.64 -22.85 -41.72
C ARG A 263 10.81 -21.76 -42.44
N GLY A 264 11.42 -21.00 -43.33
CA GLY A 264 10.76 -19.91 -44.06
C GLY A 264 10.56 -18.60 -43.27
N TRP A 265 10.99 -18.54 -42.01
CA TRP A 265 10.90 -17.32 -41.20
C TRP A 265 12.21 -16.54 -41.23
N ASN A 266 12.10 -15.24 -41.50
CA ASN A 266 13.15 -14.26 -41.17
C ASN A 266 13.16 -14.05 -39.65
N ILE A 267 14.33 -14.12 -39.03
CA ILE A 267 14.50 -13.98 -37.58
C ILE A 267 15.52 -12.89 -37.33
N ALA A 268 15.15 -11.89 -36.52
CA ALA A 268 16.02 -10.84 -36.02
C ALA A 268 16.27 -11.05 -34.52
N LYS A 269 17.52 -11.33 -34.15
CA LYS A 269 17.98 -11.32 -32.75
C LYS A 269 18.71 -10.01 -32.51
N VAL A 270 18.26 -9.23 -31.54
CA VAL A 270 18.84 -7.91 -31.26
C VAL A 270 19.35 -7.87 -29.83
N THR A 271 20.63 -7.56 -29.68
CA THR A 271 21.21 -7.18 -28.39
C THR A 271 21.09 -5.66 -28.26
N ASN A 272 20.20 -5.21 -27.38
CA ASN A 272 19.96 -3.80 -27.10
C ASN A 272 20.77 -3.42 -25.85
N THR A 273 21.72 -2.51 -25.99
CA THR A 273 22.49 -1.96 -24.88
C THR A 273 22.01 -0.54 -24.62
N VAL A 274 21.47 -0.28 -23.43
CA VAL A 274 20.95 1.02 -23.01
C VAL A 274 21.92 1.58 -21.98
N THR A 275 22.74 2.56 -22.36
CA THR A 275 23.65 3.25 -21.44
C THR A 275 23.07 4.60 -21.08
N VAL A 276 22.95 4.90 -19.78
CA VAL A 276 22.47 6.19 -19.30
C VAL A 276 23.62 6.97 -18.69
N LYS A 277 23.76 8.22 -19.11
CA LYS A 277 24.79 9.15 -18.65
C LYS A 277 24.13 10.40 -18.07
N SER A 278 24.59 10.81 -16.90
CA SER A 278 24.28 12.12 -16.31
C SER A 278 25.58 12.92 -16.25
N ASN A 279 25.60 14.12 -16.85
CA ASN A 279 26.81 14.97 -16.88
C ASN A 279 28.06 14.20 -17.32
N ASN A 280 27.95 13.44 -18.42
CA ASN A 280 28.98 12.55 -18.99
C ASN A 280 29.45 11.37 -18.11
N LYS A 281 28.90 11.17 -16.92
CA LYS A 281 29.17 10.01 -16.08
C LYS A 281 28.13 8.93 -16.36
N THR A 282 28.58 7.71 -16.66
CA THR A 282 27.68 6.56 -16.80
C THR A 282 27.08 6.21 -15.44
N ILE A 283 25.75 6.24 -15.36
CA ILE A 283 24.98 5.93 -14.15
C ILE A 283 24.34 4.54 -14.21
N SER A 284 24.01 4.07 -15.42
CA SER A 284 23.35 2.79 -15.68
C SER A 284 23.79 2.22 -17.02
N ASN A 285 23.85 0.89 -17.10
CA ASN A 285 24.09 0.17 -18.35
C ASN A 285 23.32 -1.15 -18.36
N ASN A 286 22.28 -1.23 -19.20
CA ASN A 286 21.40 -2.39 -19.27
C ASN A 286 21.52 -3.09 -20.62
N VAL A 287 21.60 -4.43 -20.60
CA VAL A 287 21.60 -5.26 -21.82
C VAL A 287 20.31 -6.05 -21.88
N ILE A 288 19.52 -5.83 -22.94
CA ILE A 288 18.23 -6.47 -23.18
C ILE A 288 18.30 -7.20 -24.51
N GLN A 289 18.14 -8.52 -24.47
CA GLN A 289 18.03 -9.32 -25.69
C GLN A 289 16.58 -9.29 -26.16
N SER A 290 16.32 -8.96 -27.43
CA SER A 290 15.00 -9.07 -28.04
C SER A 290 15.01 -9.93 -29.30
N LEU A 291 13.85 -10.48 -29.62
CA LEU A 291 13.66 -11.42 -30.73
C LEU A 291 12.41 -11.07 -31.51
N GLY A 292 12.55 -11.01 -32.82
CA GLY A 292 11.43 -10.85 -33.74
C GLY A 292 11.49 -11.84 -34.88
N ARG A 293 10.32 -12.16 -35.42
CA ARG A 293 10.14 -13.15 -36.49
C ARG A 293 9.13 -12.65 -37.50
N SER A 294 9.39 -12.88 -38.78
CA SER A 294 8.43 -12.58 -39.85
C SER A 294 8.61 -13.51 -41.05
N SER A 295 7.50 -13.98 -41.61
CA SER A 295 7.50 -14.77 -42.84
C SER A 295 7.72 -13.91 -44.09
N SER A 296 7.56 -12.58 -43.98
CA SER A 296 7.58 -11.69 -45.15
C SER A 296 8.94 -11.06 -45.41
N SER A 297 9.63 -10.54 -44.39
CA SER A 297 10.88 -9.79 -44.58
C SER A 297 11.73 -9.69 -43.31
N LYS A 298 13.03 -9.38 -43.50
CA LYS A 298 13.97 -9.07 -42.40
C LYS A 298 13.57 -7.81 -41.63
N GLU A 299 13.05 -6.80 -42.31
CA GLU A 299 12.57 -5.54 -41.72
C GLU A 299 11.38 -5.78 -40.79
N ASN A 300 10.39 -6.58 -41.23
CA ASN A 300 9.26 -6.93 -40.37
C ASN A 300 9.70 -7.79 -39.17
N ALA A 301 10.70 -8.65 -39.35
CA ALA A 301 11.30 -9.37 -38.23
C ALA A 301 12.01 -8.41 -37.25
N LEU A 302 12.65 -7.34 -37.74
CA LEU A 302 13.29 -6.33 -36.91
C LEU A 302 12.26 -5.49 -36.13
N ASN A 303 11.20 -5.03 -36.78
CA ASN A 303 10.09 -4.33 -36.11
C ASN A 303 9.44 -5.22 -35.03
N SER A 304 9.21 -6.51 -35.34
CA SER A 304 8.75 -7.49 -34.35
C SER A 304 9.69 -7.62 -33.14
N ALA A 305 11.01 -7.47 -33.33
CA ALA A 305 11.99 -7.48 -32.25
C ALA A 305 11.96 -6.20 -31.40
N ALA A 306 11.59 -5.06 -31.98
CA ALA A 306 11.35 -3.81 -31.24
C ALA A 306 10.12 -3.93 -30.33
N ILE A 307 9.05 -4.57 -30.79
CA ILE A 307 7.86 -4.85 -29.96
C ILE A 307 8.22 -5.77 -28.78
N ASP A 308 9.03 -6.81 -28.99
CA ASP A 308 9.54 -7.66 -27.90
C ASP A 308 10.45 -6.88 -26.94
N PHE A 309 11.27 -5.96 -27.45
CA PHE A 309 12.06 -5.04 -26.64
C PHE A 309 11.17 -4.14 -25.76
N SER A 310 10.11 -3.54 -26.32
CA SER A 310 9.12 -2.73 -25.59
C SER A 310 8.46 -3.50 -24.44
N LYS A 311 8.07 -4.75 -24.69
CA LYS A 311 7.52 -5.63 -23.64
C LYS A 311 8.51 -5.87 -22.51
N LYS A 312 9.79 -6.07 -22.84
CA LYS A 312 10.86 -6.28 -21.85
C LYS A 312 11.17 -5.00 -21.07
N LEU A 313 11.20 -3.84 -21.75
CA LEU A 313 11.32 -2.53 -21.12
C LEU A 313 10.23 -2.32 -20.06
N LYS A 314 8.96 -2.55 -20.41
CA LYS A 314 7.82 -2.43 -19.47
C LYS A 314 7.94 -3.40 -18.29
N LYS A 315 8.40 -4.63 -18.54
CA LYS A 315 8.62 -5.63 -17.47
C LYS A 315 9.75 -5.23 -16.52
N HIS A 316 10.82 -4.62 -17.03
CA HIS A 316 11.93 -4.14 -16.20
C HIS A 316 11.58 -2.88 -15.41
N GLY A 317 10.74 -2.01 -15.96
CA GLY A 317 10.39 -0.72 -15.40
C GLY A 317 11.47 0.33 -15.68
N VAL A 318 11.06 1.59 -15.82
CA VAL A 318 11.96 2.71 -16.15
C VAL A 318 13.05 2.91 -15.10
N GLU A 319 12.75 2.66 -13.82
CA GLU A 319 13.72 2.83 -12.74
C GLU A 319 14.93 1.91 -12.91
N LYS A 320 14.70 0.65 -13.32
CA LYS A 320 15.79 -0.28 -13.58
C LYS A 320 16.64 0.17 -14.76
N ILE A 321 15.99 0.69 -15.81
CA ILE A 321 16.68 1.17 -17.01
C ILE A 321 17.53 2.40 -16.70
N LEU A 322 17.02 3.35 -15.92
CA LEU A 322 17.70 4.62 -15.64
C LEU A 322 18.73 4.53 -14.51
N PHE A 323 18.52 3.65 -13.52
CA PHE A 323 19.27 3.70 -12.26
C PHE A 323 19.99 2.40 -11.86
N SER A 324 19.75 1.28 -12.54
CA SER A 324 20.48 0.04 -12.23
C SER A 324 21.85 0.05 -12.87
N LYS A 325 22.88 -0.12 -12.05
CA LYS A 325 24.22 -0.51 -12.52
C LYS A 325 24.25 -1.96 -12.97
#